data_AF-A0A8X6LBD0-F1
#
_entry.id   AF-A0A8X6LBD0-F1
#
_cell.length_a   1.000
_cell.length_b   1.000
_cell.length_c   1.000
_cell.angle_alpha   90.00
_cell.angle_beta   90.00
_cell.angle_gamma   90.00
#
_symmetry.space_group_name_H-M   'P 1'
#
loop_
_entity.id
_entity.type
_entity.pdbx_description
1 polymer ?
#
loop_
_entity_poly.entity_id
_entity_poly.type
_entity_poly.pdbx_seq_one_letter_code
_entity_poly.pdbx_strand_id
1 'polypeptide(L)'
;MPNFASLLLGDFLHRVLNDTNYASKILQMCDMDLDEASRALYINISYYLRAMEKTNGKHNLEEDSIRKRAKVDNTTINGTINDSYLELEFMKTLTNCFCEKQEGLFENGAKIINEPFTCCVLPNFIQSDDFMEELKKEIEDLEVELKLSDLYQFKQSKDLSTFKTPYISHLKNLIYGKFLEWMKTITNIPLTDQVDMFCSCYTYTDHLLCHDDELEGRRIAYIYYLSPEWEEKFGGRLDLFNTVSEEPSEVITSFIPKWNNLIFFEVSPVSYHQVSEVLGFKTRTSISGWFYGPSLNPAIHPIEEVLFKSPAPDTVDLKLWINPTYLQPETQVYIRQSFEESSEIELMDFLQFERYEEVCNALASNHIKWQHKGPPTRRKFEEIVNMEEMPAIVNECYSLFSSESFLLVLSNLTGLRLHPDCTNNGIKMAEVNSCMRQWSPGFYTLLHDQSFMEYATLNAGLCFNCPEWEVECGGYTSYVAKEEKEELLRVDPKPNSLALVYITEETANFIKYINCRANERSSPRFQDIFSVYREKE
;
A
#
# COMPACT_ATOMS: atom_id res chain seq x y z
N MET A 1 -6.26 -17.15 -29.94
CA MET A 1 -7.18 -17.78 -28.96
C MET A 1 -8.03 -16.67 -28.36
N PRO A 2 -9.35 -16.84 -28.12
CA PRO A 2 -10.12 -15.77 -27.51
C PRO A 2 -9.60 -15.52 -26.08
N ASN A 3 -9.40 -14.25 -25.74
CA ASN A 3 -8.93 -13.79 -24.43
C ASN A 3 -9.92 -14.24 -23.34
N PHE A 4 -9.43 -14.78 -22.22
CA PHE A 4 -10.21 -15.33 -21.11
C PHE A 4 -11.29 -14.35 -20.59
N ALA A 5 -11.02 -13.05 -20.68
CA ALA A 5 -11.98 -11.98 -20.37
C ALA A 5 -13.22 -11.95 -21.29
N SER A 6 -13.08 -12.35 -22.57
CA SER A 6 -14.20 -12.40 -23.52
C SER A 6 -15.15 -13.58 -23.27
N LEU A 7 -14.61 -14.69 -22.73
CA LEU A 7 -15.40 -15.85 -22.31
C LEU A 7 -16.19 -15.56 -21.04
N LEU A 8 -15.57 -14.91 -20.04
CA LEU A 8 -16.23 -14.51 -18.79
C LEU A 8 -17.35 -13.47 -19.02
N LEU A 9 -17.13 -12.49 -19.90
CA LEU A 9 -18.15 -11.50 -20.24
C LEU A 9 -19.29 -12.10 -21.05
N GLY A 10 -18.98 -13.05 -21.95
CA GLY A 10 -19.99 -13.81 -22.69
C GLY A 10 -20.87 -14.64 -21.78
N ASP A 11 -20.29 -15.30 -20.78
CA ASP A 11 -21.01 -16.11 -19.79
C ASP A 11 -21.89 -15.26 -18.87
N PHE A 12 -21.41 -14.07 -18.48
CA PHE A 12 -22.18 -13.09 -17.70
C PHE A 12 -23.38 -12.55 -18.48
N LEU A 13 -23.17 -12.10 -19.72
CA LEU A 13 -24.24 -11.59 -20.59
C LEU A 13 -25.27 -12.68 -20.94
N HIS A 14 -24.82 -13.93 -21.13
CA HIS A 14 -25.69 -15.06 -21.39
C HIS A 14 -26.59 -15.39 -20.21
N ARG A 15 -26.11 -15.26 -18.96
CA ARG A 15 -26.91 -15.47 -17.74
C ARG A 15 -27.93 -14.34 -17.51
N VAL A 16 -27.55 -13.09 -17.76
CA VAL A 16 -28.45 -11.93 -17.64
C VAL A 16 -29.59 -11.97 -18.66
N LEU A 17 -29.32 -12.44 -19.89
CA LEU A 17 -30.33 -12.48 -20.96
C LEU A 17 -31.27 -13.69 -20.89
N ASN A 18 -30.87 -14.79 -20.27
CA ASN A 18 -31.65 -16.04 -20.27
C ASN A 18 -32.28 -16.40 -18.91
N ASP A 19 -31.98 -15.69 -17.83
CA ASP A 19 -32.61 -15.90 -16.52
C ASP A 19 -33.36 -14.65 -16.06
N THR A 20 -34.66 -14.60 -16.39
CA THR A 20 -35.56 -13.51 -16.00
C THR A 20 -35.71 -13.35 -14.48
N ASN A 21 -35.43 -14.39 -13.68
CA ASN A 21 -35.49 -14.29 -12.21
C ASN A 21 -34.23 -13.65 -11.61
N TYR A 22 -33.07 -13.80 -12.27
CA TYR A 22 -31.83 -13.17 -11.83
C TYR A 22 -31.84 -11.66 -12.11
N ALA A 23 -32.25 -11.25 -13.31
CA ALA A 23 -32.39 -9.84 -13.67
C ALA A 23 -33.44 -9.13 -12.78
N SER A 24 -34.58 -9.78 -12.51
CA SER A 24 -35.62 -9.20 -11.64
C SER A 24 -35.16 -9.01 -10.19
N LYS A 25 -34.27 -9.88 -9.67
CA LYS A 25 -33.69 -9.73 -8.32
C LYS A 25 -32.72 -8.57 -8.21
N ILE A 26 -31.85 -8.38 -9.20
CA ILE A 26 -30.90 -7.25 -9.25
C ILE A 26 -31.66 -5.92 -9.35
N LEU A 27 -32.72 -5.86 -10.16
CA LEU A 27 -33.53 -4.65 -10.32
C LEU A 27 -34.31 -4.28 -9.06
N GLN A 28 -34.81 -5.27 -8.31
CA GLN A 28 -35.43 -5.04 -7.00
C GLN A 28 -34.42 -4.59 -5.92
N MET A 29 -33.16 -5.01 -6.01
CA MET A 29 -32.11 -4.58 -5.06
C MET A 29 -31.64 -3.14 -5.30
N CYS A 30 -31.80 -2.61 -6.52
CA CYS A 30 -31.33 -1.29 -6.91
C CYS A 30 -32.46 -0.24 -7.06
N ASP A 31 -33.73 -0.61 -6.83
CA ASP A 31 -34.91 0.25 -6.99
C ASP A 31 -34.98 0.95 -8.37
N MET A 32 -34.52 0.25 -9.41
CA MET A 32 -34.44 0.75 -10.79
C MET A 32 -35.53 0.12 -11.67
N ASP A 33 -36.22 0.94 -12.47
CA ASP A 33 -37.15 0.47 -13.48
C ASP A 33 -36.43 -0.22 -14.65
N LEU A 34 -37.08 -1.21 -15.27
CA LEU A 34 -36.59 -2.02 -16.38
C LEU A 34 -36.15 -1.17 -17.57
N ASP A 35 -36.84 -0.05 -17.84
CA ASP A 35 -36.47 0.89 -18.91
C ASP A 35 -35.16 1.64 -18.61
N GLU A 36 -34.88 1.91 -17.34
CA GLU A 36 -33.67 2.62 -16.90
C GLU A 36 -32.46 1.67 -16.88
N ALA A 37 -32.66 0.44 -16.45
CA ALA A 37 -31.65 -0.61 -16.53
C ALA A 37 -31.35 -1.02 -17.97
N SER A 38 -32.35 -1.08 -18.84
CA SER A 38 -32.16 -1.34 -20.27
C SER A 38 -31.34 -0.23 -20.93
N ARG A 39 -31.58 1.05 -20.55
CA ARG A 39 -30.75 2.18 -21.00
C ARG A 39 -29.33 2.12 -20.47
N ALA A 40 -29.12 1.79 -19.19
CA ALA A 40 -27.79 1.68 -18.60
C ALA A 40 -26.98 0.53 -19.23
N LEU A 41 -27.63 -0.61 -19.48
CA LEU A 41 -27.02 -1.74 -20.18
C LEU A 41 -26.74 -1.41 -21.65
N TYR A 42 -27.66 -0.71 -22.33
CA TYR A 42 -27.46 -0.22 -23.69
C TYR A 42 -26.30 0.77 -23.78
N ILE A 43 -26.15 1.69 -22.81
CA ILE A 43 -25.02 2.63 -22.75
C ILE A 43 -23.70 1.90 -22.55
N ASN A 44 -23.64 0.93 -21.62
CA ASN A 44 -22.44 0.15 -21.36
C ASN A 44 -22.05 -0.76 -22.54
N ILE A 45 -23.02 -1.44 -23.14
CA ILE A 45 -22.81 -2.25 -24.35
C ILE A 45 -22.41 -1.35 -25.53
N SER A 46 -23.03 -0.19 -25.70
CA SER A 46 -22.65 0.78 -26.75
C SER A 46 -21.25 1.34 -26.54
N TYR A 47 -20.85 1.59 -25.29
CA TYR A 47 -19.50 2.03 -24.94
C TYR A 47 -18.48 0.93 -25.25
N TYR A 48 -18.77 -0.32 -24.90
CA TYR A 48 -17.91 -1.47 -25.18
C TYR A 48 -17.83 -1.81 -26.67
N LEU A 49 -18.95 -1.72 -27.40
CA LEU A 49 -18.98 -1.90 -28.86
C LEU A 49 -18.23 -0.78 -29.58
N ARG A 50 -18.32 0.48 -29.12
CA ARG A 50 -17.48 1.58 -29.62
C ARG A 50 -16.00 1.40 -29.28
N ALA A 51 -15.67 0.82 -28.13
CA ALA A 51 -14.30 0.45 -27.79
C ALA A 51 -13.78 -0.68 -28.69
N MET A 52 -14.64 -1.65 -29.03
CA MET A 52 -14.33 -2.76 -29.95
C MET A 52 -14.22 -2.32 -31.42
N GLU A 53 -15.07 -1.39 -31.87
CA GLU A 53 -14.98 -0.78 -33.21
C GLU A 53 -13.70 0.08 -33.33
N LYS A 54 -13.27 0.76 -32.25
CA LYS A 54 -11.97 1.43 -32.18
C LYS A 54 -10.78 0.47 -32.27
N THR A 55 -10.91 -0.78 -31.83
CA THR A 55 -9.85 -1.80 -31.99
C THR A 55 -9.88 -2.49 -33.35
N ASN A 56 -11.04 -2.69 -33.97
CA ASN A 56 -11.16 -3.35 -35.28
C ASN A 56 -11.04 -2.40 -36.49
N GLY A 57 -11.25 -1.09 -36.31
CA GLY A 57 -11.06 -0.08 -37.35
C GLY A 57 -9.61 0.41 -37.53
N LYS A 58 -8.69 0.02 -36.66
CA LYS A 58 -7.29 0.50 -36.67
C LYS A 58 -6.40 -0.12 -37.74
N HIS A 59 -6.74 -1.29 -38.28
CA HIS A 59 -5.80 -2.02 -39.15
C HIS A 59 -5.66 -1.53 -40.60
N ASN A 60 -6.50 -0.60 -41.08
CA ASN A 60 -6.40 -0.07 -42.46
C ASN A 60 -6.44 1.46 -42.57
N LEU A 61 -6.48 2.19 -41.44
CA LEU A 61 -6.43 3.66 -41.41
C LEU A 61 -5.14 4.20 -40.77
N GLU A 62 -4.33 3.35 -40.15
CA GLU A 62 -3.06 3.75 -39.52
C GLU A 62 -2.00 4.16 -40.55
N GLU A 63 -1.90 3.52 -41.72
CA GLU A 63 -0.87 3.93 -42.72
C GLU A 63 -1.17 5.28 -43.41
N ASP A 64 -2.44 5.60 -43.67
CA ASP A 64 -2.82 6.86 -44.33
C ASP A 64 -2.94 8.04 -43.34
N SER A 65 -3.25 7.77 -42.06
CA SER A 65 -3.28 8.79 -41.01
C SER A 65 -1.88 9.13 -40.48
N ILE A 66 -0.95 8.17 -40.44
CA ILE A 66 0.48 8.41 -40.15
C ILE A 66 1.11 9.24 -41.28
N ARG A 67 0.74 9.01 -42.56
CA ARG A 67 1.20 9.84 -43.68
C ARG A 67 0.57 11.23 -43.75
N LYS A 68 -0.68 11.41 -43.28
CA LYS A 68 -1.34 12.73 -43.21
C LYS A 68 -0.99 13.54 -41.95
N ARG A 69 -0.65 12.91 -40.82
CA ARG A 69 -0.12 13.59 -39.61
C ARG A 69 1.36 13.96 -39.70
N ALA A 70 2.09 13.50 -40.72
CA ALA A 70 3.41 14.04 -41.05
C ALA A 70 3.38 15.47 -41.65
N LYS A 71 2.20 16.11 -41.71
CA LYS A 71 2.02 17.55 -41.86
C LYS A 71 1.33 18.11 -40.61
N VAL A 72 2.00 18.03 -39.47
CA VAL A 72 1.73 18.97 -38.38
C VAL A 72 2.54 20.22 -38.69
N ASP A 73 1.85 21.36 -38.62
CA ASP A 73 2.42 22.69 -38.81
C ASP A 73 3.71 22.87 -37.99
N ASN A 74 4.56 23.73 -38.50
CA ASN A 74 5.84 24.12 -37.92
C ASN A 74 5.64 24.99 -36.65
N THR A 75 4.73 24.60 -35.75
CA THR A 75 4.58 25.19 -34.42
C THR A 75 5.85 24.91 -33.64
N THR A 76 6.64 25.96 -33.43
CA THR A 76 7.84 25.90 -32.61
C THR A 76 7.43 25.46 -31.20
N ILE A 77 7.86 24.28 -30.76
CA ILE A 77 7.62 23.79 -29.40
C ILE A 77 8.31 24.77 -28.45
N ASN A 78 7.51 25.56 -27.74
CA ASN A 78 7.99 26.63 -26.88
C ASN A 78 7.57 26.33 -25.43
N GLY A 79 8.29 25.41 -24.79
CA GLY A 79 8.24 25.17 -23.35
C GLY A 79 9.55 25.60 -22.72
N THR A 80 9.54 26.54 -21.78
CA THR A 80 10.73 26.96 -21.04
C THR A 80 10.43 26.94 -19.55
N ILE A 81 11.48 26.69 -18.76
CA ILE A 81 11.44 26.94 -17.32
C ILE A 81 11.09 28.42 -17.13
N ASN A 82 10.23 28.71 -16.17
CA ASN A 82 9.86 30.07 -15.80
C ASN A 82 11.11 30.94 -15.58
N ASP A 83 11.20 32.03 -16.33
CA ASP A 83 12.40 32.89 -16.36
C ASP A 83 12.74 33.48 -15.00
N SER A 84 11.75 33.67 -14.12
CA SER A 84 11.99 34.17 -12.75
C SER A 84 12.87 33.24 -11.92
N TYR A 85 12.92 31.94 -12.24
CA TYR A 85 13.80 30.98 -11.58
C TYR A 85 15.25 31.04 -12.06
N LEU A 86 15.49 31.74 -13.16
CA LEU A 86 16.81 31.89 -13.77
C LEU A 86 17.44 33.25 -13.44
N GLU A 87 16.70 34.12 -12.74
CA GLU A 87 17.22 35.39 -12.26
C GLU A 87 18.35 35.16 -11.25
N LEU A 88 19.47 35.86 -11.45
CA LEU A 88 20.69 35.68 -10.65
C LEU A 88 20.44 35.93 -9.16
N GLU A 89 19.64 36.95 -8.83
CA GLU A 89 19.34 37.28 -7.43
C GLU A 89 18.49 36.17 -6.79
N PHE A 90 17.44 35.72 -7.49
CA PHE A 90 16.61 34.60 -7.01
C PHE A 90 17.45 33.34 -6.77
N MET A 91 18.26 32.94 -7.76
CA MET A 91 19.11 31.75 -7.62
C MET A 91 20.05 31.88 -6.43
N LYS A 92 20.71 33.03 -6.27
CA LYS A 92 21.62 33.28 -5.14
C LYS A 92 20.90 33.20 -3.80
N THR A 93 19.73 33.81 -3.66
CA THR A 93 18.96 33.75 -2.41
C THR A 93 18.49 32.32 -2.12
N LEU A 94 17.97 31.61 -3.13
CA LEU A 94 17.52 30.23 -2.95
C LEU A 94 18.68 29.28 -2.62
N THR A 95 19.84 29.44 -3.27
CA THR A 95 21.06 28.69 -2.92
C THR A 95 21.43 28.89 -1.46
N ASN A 96 21.44 30.15 -0.99
CA ASN A 96 21.74 30.45 0.41
C ASN A 96 20.72 29.80 1.35
N CYS A 97 19.42 29.94 1.06
CA CYS A 97 18.37 29.30 1.86
C CYS A 97 18.52 27.78 1.91
N PHE A 98 18.84 27.14 0.79
CA PHE A 98 19.02 25.69 0.71
C PHE A 98 20.25 25.24 1.51
N CYS A 99 21.41 25.88 1.28
CA CYS A 99 22.67 25.52 1.94
C CYS A 99 22.66 25.80 3.45
N GLU A 100 22.02 26.89 3.86
CA GLU A 100 21.94 27.32 5.26
C GLU A 100 20.70 26.75 5.99
N LYS A 101 19.88 25.95 5.31
CA LYS A 101 18.62 25.39 5.84
C LYS A 101 17.69 26.46 6.41
N GLN A 102 17.51 27.55 5.67
CA GLN A 102 16.62 28.66 6.02
C GLN A 102 15.34 28.64 5.20
N GLU A 103 14.21 28.92 5.84
CA GLU A 103 12.93 29.01 5.17
C GLU A 103 12.84 30.30 4.34
N GLY A 104 12.04 30.26 3.27
CA GLY A 104 11.89 31.39 2.38
C GLY A 104 10.59 31.32 1.58
N LEU A 105 9.99 32.48 1.35
CA LEU A 105 8.88 32.69 0.43
C LEU A 105 9.26 33.80 -0.53
N PHE A 106 9.18 33.53 -1.82
CA PHE A 106 9.67 34.41 -2.87
C PHE A 106 8.50 35.08 -3.62
N GLU A 107 8.75 36.23 -4.24
CA GLU A 107 7.72 37.00 -4.95
C GLU A 107 7.08 36.23 -6.11
N ASN A 108 7.83 35.35 -6.76
CA ASN A 108 7.34 34.46 -7.81
C ASN A 108 6.53 33.26 -7.27
N GLY A 109 6.26 33.22 -5.96
CA GLY A 109 5.50 32.17 -5.29
C GLY A 109 6.30 30.92 -4.96
N ALA A 110 7.58 30.84 -5.34
CA ALA A 110 8.43 29.76 -4.87
C ALA A 110 8.53 29.81 -3.34
N LYS A 111 8.73 28.64 -2.73
CA LYS A 111 8.98 28.54 -1.29
C LYS A 111 9.97 27.43 -0.98
N ILE A 112 10.71 27.62 0.09
CA ILE A 112 11.58 26.62 0.71
C ILE A 112 11.21 26.51 2.17
N ILE A 113 11.00 25.29 2.63
CA ILE A 113 10.80 24.95 4.05
C ILE A 113 11.98 24.09 4.50
N ASN A 114 12.23 24.03 5.81
CA ASN A 114 13.27 23.16 6.36
C ASN A 114 12.79 22.24 7.48
N GLU A 115 11.50 22.35 7.86
CA GLU A 115 10.85 21.45 8.79
C GLU A 115 9.80 20.62 8.03
N PRO A 116 9.88 19.27 8.02
CA PRO A 116 10.85 18.43 8.76
C PRO A 116 12.22 18.30 8.07
N PHE A 117 12.33 18.68 6.80
CA PHE A 117 13.59 18.71 6.05
C PHE A 117 13.50 19.70 4.90
N THR A 118 14.64 20.02 4.29
CA THR A 118 14.74 21.00 3.20
C THR A 118 13.93 20.56 1.98
N CYS A 119 12.85 21.30 1.70
CA CYS A 119 11.95 21.03 0.59
C CYS A 119 11.57 22.33 -0.12
N CYS A 120 11.73 22.34 -1.44
CA CYS A 120 11.48 23.48 -2.30
C CYS A 120 10.24 23.23 -3.17
N VAL A 121 9.42 24.26 -3.35
CA VAL A 121 8.25 24.27 -4.24
C VAL A 121 8.41 25.40 -5.24
N LEU A 122 8.28 25.07 -6.53
CA LEU A 122 8.35 25.97 -7.68
C LEU A 122 7.00 25.96 -8.42
N PRO A 123 6.10 26.91 -8.15
CA PRO A 123 4.81 27.02 -8.85
C PRO A 123 4.93 27.55 -10.28
N ASN A 124 4.11 27.05 -11.21
CA ASN A 124 4.16 27.45 -12.62
C ASN A 124 5.57 27.25 -13.20
N PHE A 125 6.11 26.04 -13.03
CA PHE A 125 7.47 25.67 -13.39
C PHE A 125 7.77 25.87 -14.87
N ILE A 126 6.84 25.49 -15.75
CA ILE A 126 6.91 25.78 -17.19
C ILE A 126 6.04 26.99 -17.52
N GLN A 127 6.56 27.92 -18.31
CA GLN A 127 5.91 29.19 -18.60
C GLN A 127 4.74 29.09 -19.59
N SER A 128 4.76 28.11 -20.49
CA SER A 128 3.81 27.97 -21.59
C SER A 128 2.69 27.01 -21.24
N ASP A 129 1.46 27.52 -21.11
CA ASP A 129 0.27 26.71 -20.87
C ASP A 129 -0.03 25.78 -22.06
N ASP A 130 0.15 26.25 -23.30
CA ASP A 130 0.01 25.43 -24.52
C ASP A 130 0.94 24.22 -24.50
N PHE A 131 2.20 24.41 -24.07
CA PHE A 131 3.14 23.31 -23.93
C PHE A 131 2.66 22.30 -22.87
N MET A 132 2.12 22.79 -21.77
CA MET A 132 1.64 21.98 -20.66
C MET A 132 0.43 21.12 -21.03
N GLU A 133 -0.52 21.69 -21.77
CA GLU A 133 -1.69 20.95 -22.27
C GLU A 133 -1.27 19.82 -23.24
N GLU A 134 -0.35 20.09 -24.15
CA GLU A 134 0.12 19.09 -25.12
C GLU A 134 1.02 18.03 -24.47
N LEU A 135 1.89 18.42 -23.52
CA LEU A 135 2.64 17.46 -22.69
C LEU A 135 1.68 16.54 -21.94
N LYS A 136 0.62 17.08 -21.34
CA LYS A 136 -0.37 16.27 -20.61
C LYS A 136 -1.07 15.26 -21.52
N LYS A 137 -1.41 15.63 -22.77
CA LYS A 137 -1.96 14.70 -23.77
C LYS A 137 -0.98 13.56 -24.07
N GLU A 138 0.30 13.86 -24.31
CA GLU A 138 1.30 12.82 -24.52
C GLU A 138 1.46 11.90 -23.32
N ILE A 139 1.42 12.44 -22.10
CA ILE A 139 1.51 11.67 -20.86
C ILE A 139 0.27 10.78 -20.64
N GLU A 140 -0.92 11.23 -20.99
CA GLU A 140 -2.16 10.45 -20.88
C GLU A 140 -2.24 9.29 -21.88
N ASP A 141 -1.56 9.42 -23.02
CA ASP A 141 -1.47 8.37 -24.03
C ASP A 141 -0.43 7.28 -23.69
N LEU A 142 0.32 7.43 -22.59
CA LEU A 142 1.31 6.44 -22.16
C LEU A 142 0.66 5.14 -21.65
N GLU A 143 1.27 4.02 -22.01
CA GLU A 143 1.00 2.75 -21.34
C GLU A 143 1.61 2.79 -19.93
N VAL A 144 0.78 2.46 -18.93
CA VAL A 144 1.17 2.40 -17.52
C VAL A 144 0.89 1.02 -16.94
N GLU A 145 1.80 0.54 -16.12
CA GLU A 145 1.72 -0.75 -15.44
C GLU A 145 1.32 -0.56 -13.99
N LEU A 146 0.45 -1.43 -13.46
CA LEU A 146 0.15 -1.47 -12.03
C LEU A 146 1.42 -1.89 -11.26
N LYS A 147 1.83 -1.04 -10.32
CA LYS A 147 2.84 -1.33 -9.31
C LYS A 147 2.13 -1.55 -7.99
N LEU A 148 2.27 -2.75 -7.44
CA LEU A 148 1.63 -3.18 -6.20
C LEU A 148 2.68 -3.87 -5.33
N SER A 149 2.84 -3.40 -4.10
CA SER A 149 3.62 -4.06 -3.05
C SER A 149 2.95 -3.81 -1.70
N ASP A 150 3.60 -4.14 -0.60
CA ASP A 150 3.28 -3.67 0.75
C ASP A 150 3.27 -2.12 0.85
N LEU A 151 4.33 -1.47 0.36
CA LEU A 151 4.58 -0.03 0.45
C LEU A 151 3.65 0.82 -0.43
N TYR A 152 3.23 0.32 -1.59
CA TYR A 152 2.51 1.13 -2.56
C TYR A 152 1.48 0.39 -3.39
N GLN A 153 0.58 1.18 -3.97
CA GLN A 153 -0.33 0.79 -5.04
C GLN A 153 -0.54 2.01 -5.94
N PHE A 154 -0.08 1.96 -7.18
CA PHE A 154 -0.32 2.99 -8.21
C PHE A 154 0.04 2.46 -9.59
N LYS A 155 -0.13 3.27 -10.65
CA LYS A 155 0.30 2.92 -12.00
C LYS A 155 1.51 3.74 -12.42
N GLN A 156 2.48 3.13 -13.08
CA GLN A 156 3.72 3.79 -13.50
C GLN A 156 4.00 3.52 -14.98
N SER A 157 4.48 4.54 -15.70
CA SER A 157 5.01 4.33 -17.05
C SER A 157 6.38 3.67 -17.00
N LYS A 158 6.89 3.25 -18.16
CA LYS A 158 8.34 3.07 -18.35
C LYS A 158 9.06 4.41 -18.17
N ASP A 159 10.38 4.36 -18.02
CA ASP A 159 11.23 5.56 -18.00
C ASP A 159 10.94 6.43 -19.24
N LEU A 160 10.59 7.70 -19.00
CA LEU A 160 10.27 8.71 -20.01
C LEU A 160 11.45 8.96 -20.96
N SER A 161 12.69 8.64 -20.54
CA SER A 161 13.88 8.71 -21.38
C SER A 161 13.79 7.84 -22.64
N THR A 162 12.95 6.79 -22.60
CA THR A 162 12.72 5.85 -23.71
C THR A 162 11.72 6.34 -24.75
N PHE A 163 10.94 7.38 -24.43
CA PHE A 163 9.92 7.93 -25.30
C PHE A 163 10.49 9.08 -26.16
N LYS A 164 9.98 9.21 -27.38
CA LYS A 164 10.48 10.17 -28.39
C LYS A 164 9.39 11.10 -28.93
N THR A 165 8.28 11.21 -28.23
CA THR A 165 7.21 12.13 -28.61
C THR A 165 7.68 13.58 -28.39
N PRO A 166 7.23 14.54 -29.21
CA PRO A 166 7.81 15.88 -29.24
C PRO A 166 7.84 16.60 -27.88
N TYR A 167 6.75 16.57 -27.10
CA TYR A 167 6.65 17.33 -25.85
C TYR A 167 7.41 16.66 -24.69
N ILE A 168 7.34 15.32 -24.57
CA ILE A 168 8.18 14.56 -23.62
C ILE A 168 9.66 14.72 -23.95
N SER A 169 10.06 14.65 -25.22
CA SER A 169 11.46 14.85 -25.63
C SER A 169 11.95 16.25 -25.28
N HIS A 170 11.11 17.26 -25.46
CA HIS A 170 11.43 18.63 -25.10
C HIS A 170 11.56 18.80 -23.58
N LEU A 171 10.64 18.25 -22.79
CA LEU A 171 10.74 18.23 -21.33
C LEU A 171 12.03 17.54 -20.86
N LYS A 172 12.38 16.39 -21.46
CA LYS A 172 13.62 15.69 -21.16
C LYS A 172 14.84 16.59 -21.36
N ASN A 173 14.91 17.28 -22.50
CA ASN A 173 16.02 18.20 -22.79
C ASN A 173 16.09 19.37 -21.79
N LEU A 174 14.95 19.88 -21.32
CA LEU A 174 14.90 20.92 -20.29
C LEU A 174 15.43 20.39 -18.95
N ILE A 175 14.97 19.22 -18.51
CA ILE A 175 15.31 18.63 -17.21
C ILE A 175 16.77 18.16 -17.18
N TYR A 176 17.23 17.46 -18.22
CA TYR A 176 18.56 16.86 -18.30
C TYR A 176 19.64 17.89 -18.67
N GLY A 177 19.23 19.05 -19.20
CA GLY A 177 20.11 20.16 -19.56
C GLY A 177 20.02 21.30 -18.56
N LYS A 178 19.22 22.32 -18.90
CA LYS A 178 19.20 23.59 -18.17
C LYS A 178 18.81 23.43 -16.70
N PHE A 179 17.85 22.57 -16.40
CA PHE A 179 17.39 22.38 -15.02
C PHE A 179 18.36 21.56 -14.17
N LEU A 180 19.06 20.57 -14.74
CA LEU A 180 20.13 19.85 -14.04
C LEU A 180 21.25 20.81 -13.61
N GLU A 181 21.72 21.67 -14.49
CA GLU A 181 22.75 22.68 -14.16
C GLU A 181 22.26 23.70 -13.13
N TRP A 182 20.98 24.08 -13.23
CA TRP A 182 20.32 24.88 -12.21
C TRP A 182 20.30 24.14 -10.85
N MET A 183 19.95 22.86 -10.83
CA MET A 183 19.88 22.05 -9.61
C MET A 183 21.26 21.90 -8.95
N LYS A 184 22.31 21.64 -9.74
CA LYS A 184 23.72 21.64 -9.28
C LYS A 184 24.08 22.96 -8.59
N THR A 185 23.66 24.09 -9.17
CA THR A 185 23.92 25.44 -8.63
C THR A 185 23.15 25.74 -7.35
N ILE A 186 21.85 25.43 -7.31
CA ILE A 186 21.00 25.74 -6.15
C ILE A 186 21.34 24.89 -4.94
N THR A 187 21.54 23.59 -5.17
CA THR A 187 21.79 22.64 -4.09
C THR A 187 23.24 22.63 -3.62
N ASN A 188 24.16 23.10 -4.48
CA ASN A 188 25.61 22.99 -4.28
C ASN A 188 26.07 21.54 -4.03
N ILE A 189 25.32 20.57 -4.57
CA ILE A 189 25.65 19.14 -4.55
C ILE A 189 26.35 18.78 -5.87
N PRO A 190 27.43 17.97 -5.85
CA PRO A 190 28.08 17.51 -7.08
C PRO A 190 27.25 16.42 -7.77
N LEU A 191 26.09 16.79 -8.31
CA LEU A 191 25.21 15.88 -9.04
C LEU A 191 25.89 15.37 -10.33
N THR A 192 25.59 14.13 -10.70
CA THR A 192 26.00 13.55 -11.98
C THR A 192 25.03 13.98 -13.10
N ASP A 193 25.27 13.51 -14.32
CA ASP A 193 24.36 13.74 -15.46
C ASP A 193 23.23 12.70 -15.54
N GLN A 194 23.17 11.78 -14.57
CA GLN A 194 22.10 10.79 -14.48
C GLN A 194 20.87 11.42 -13.82
N VAL A 195 19.75 11.30 -14.51
CA VAL A 195 18.43 11.74 -14.05
C VAL A 195 17.41 10.68 -14.45
N ASP A 196 16.60 10.27 -13.47
CA ASP A 196 15.45 9.41 -13.74
C ASP A 196 14.19 10.25 -13.92
N MET A 197 13.29 9.78 -14.78
CA MET A 197 12.04 10.44 -15.05
C MET A 197 10.98 9.42 -15.45
N PHE A 198 9.92 9.27 -14.65
CA PHE A 198 8.80 8.39 -14.97
C PHE A 198 7.48 9.10 -14.66
N CYS A 199 6.43 8.70 -15.36
CA CYS A 199 5.08 9.12 -15.02
C CYS A 199 4.50 8.18 -13.96
N SER A 200 3.89 8.78 -12.93
CA SER A 200 3.11 8.07 -11.92
C SER A 200 1.65 8.55 -11.96
N CYS A 201 0.73 7.61 -11.94
CA CYS A 201 -0.71 7.82 -11.98
C CYS A 201 -1.36 7.15 -10.76
N TYR A 202 -1.93 7.96 -9.88
CA TYR A 202 -2.68 7.49 -8.71
C TYR A 202 -4.17 7.76 -8.95
N THR A 203 -4.98 6.73 -8.76
CA THR A 203 -6.43 6.75 -8.85
C THR A 203 -7.04 6.36 -7.49
N TYR A 204 -8.36 6.36 -7.38
CA TYR A 204 -9.06 6.03 -6.14
C TYR A 204 -8.46 4.78 -5.44
N THR A 205 -8.14 4.88 -4.15
CA THR A 205 -7.43 3.92 -3.27
C THR A 205 -5.90 3.81 -3.42
N ASP A 206 -5.32 4.37 -4.48
CA ASP A 206 -3.88 4.34 -4.71
C ASP A 206 -3.13 5.21 -3.69
N HIS A 207 -1.96 4.75 -3.27
CA HIS A 207 -1.13 5.34 -2.22
C HIS A 207 0.33 4.92 -2.36
N LEU A 208 1.23 5.66 -1.70
CA LEU A 208 2.63 5.28 -1.48
C LEU A 208 2.96 5.66 -0.04
N LEU A 209 3.21 4.67 0.81
CA LEU A 209 3.34 4.86 2.27
C LEU A 209 4.70 5.46 2.65
N CYS A 210 4.91 5.64 3.96
CA CYS A 210 6.09 6.33 4.50
C CYS A 210 7.41 5.65 4.09
N HIS A 211 8.27 6.40 3.40
CA HIS A 211 9.61 6.01 2.96
C HIS A 211 10.51 7.26 2.86
N ASP A 212 11.82 7.10 2.67
CA ASP A 212 12.82 8.17 2.65
C ASP A 212 13.47 8.41 1.28
N ASP A 213 13.15 7.57 0.29
CA ASP A 213 13.77 7.52 -1.04
C ASP A 213 15.26 7.12 -1.06
N GLU A 214 15.78 6.58 0.04
CA GLU A 214 17.17 6.19 0.17
C GLU A 214 17.52 5.02 -0.76
N LEU A 215 18.32 5.31 -1.78
CA LEU A 215 18.90 4.32 -2.69
C LEU A 215 20.23 4.87 -3.21
N GLU A 216 21.16 3.98 -3.52
CA GLU A 216 22.51 4.36 -3.97
C GLU A 216 22.49 5.42 -5.07
N GLY A 217 23.22 6.52 -4.82
CA GLY A 217 23.38 7.64 -5.74
C GLY A 217 22.22 8.65 -5.79
N ARG A 218 21.02 8.36 -5.28
CA ARG A 218 19.92 9.35 -5.27
C ARG A 218 20.25 10.51 -4.33
N ARG A 219 20.08 11.75 -4.81
CA ARG A 219 20.41 12.95 -4.02
C ARG A 219 19.31 14.00 -3.97
N ILE A 220 18.59 14.22 -5.06
CA ILE A 220 17.45 15.13 -5.06
C ILE A 220 16.26 14.40 -5.67
N ALA A 221 15.21 14.18 -4.88
CA ALA A 221 13.93 13.72 -5.38
C ALA A 221 13.14 14.91 -5.94
N TYR A 222 12.39 14.70 -7.02
CA TYR A 222 11.49 15.72 -7.54
C TYR A 222 10.16 15.13 -8.02
N ILE A 223 9.11 15.92 -7.89
CA ILE A 223 7.75 15.60 -8.30
C ILE A 223 7.17 16.80 -9.04
N TYR A 224 6.85 16.59 -10.31
CA TYR A 224 6.26 17.57 -11.19
C TYR A 224 4.79 17.23 -11.48
N TYR A 225 3.88 18.08 -11.02
CA TYR A 225 2.45 17.79 -11.02
C TYR A 225 1.75 18.21 -12.31
N LEU A 226 1.07 17.25 -12.93
CA LEU A 226 0.26 17.41 -14.13
C LEU A 226 -1.23 17.09 -13.85
N SER A 227 -1.68 17.42 -12.64
CA SER A 227 -3.05 17.16 -12.18
C SER A 227 -3.85 18.47 -12.16
N PRO A 228 -4.73 18.73 -13.16
CA PRO A 228 -5.56 19.92 -13.17
C PRO A 228 -6.63 19.87 -12.08
N GLU A 229 -6.96 21.02 -11.49
CA GLU A 229 -8.07 21.20 -10.54
C GLU A 229 -8.09 20.16 -9.39
N TRP A 230 -6.93 19.98 -8.73
CA TRP A 230 -6.81 19.10 -7.58
C TRP A 230 -7.12 19.84 -6.27
N GLU A 231 -7.93 19.22 -5.41
CA GLU A 231 -8.41 19.77 -4.14
C GLU A 231 -8.02 18.84 -2.99
N GLU A 232 -7.97 19.38 -1.77
CA GLU A 232 -7.59 18.64 -0.56
C GLU A 232 -8.44 17.38 -0.33
N LYS A 233 -9.75 17.48 -0.60
CA LYS A 233 -10.71 16.37 -0.43
C LYS A 233 -10.42 15.15 -1.31
N PHE A 234 -9.61 15.29 -2.37
CA PHE A 234 -9.24 14.18 -3.25
C PHE A 234 -8.04 13.38 -2.72
N GLY A 235 -7.43 13.78 -1.60
CA GLY A 235 -6.24 13.12 -1.08
C GLY A 235 -5.04 13.26 -2.01
N GLY A 236 -4.18 12.23 -2.10
CA GLY A 236 -3.01 12.28 -2.99
C GLY A 236 -1.96 13.32 -2.60
N ARG A 237 -1.91 13.73 -1.34
CA ARG A 237 -0.99 14.76 -0.85
C ARG A 237 0.42 14.20 -0.74
N LEU A 238 1.42 15.04 -0.97
CA LEU A 238 2.78 14.75 -0.49
C LEU A 238 2.84 15.15 0.99
N ASP A 239 2.83 14.17 1.87
CA ASP A 239 2.91 14.36 3.32
C ASP A 239 4.37 14.12 3.77
N LEU A 240 4.93 15.03 4.57
CA LEU A 240 6.27 14.95 5.13
C LEU A 240 6.21 14.69 6.65
N PHE A 241 7.00 13.74 7.13
CA PHE A 241 7.01 13.31 8.52
C PHE A 241 8.05 14.03 9.35
N ASN A 242 7.68 14.38 10.58
CA ASN A 242 8.63 14.71 11.62
C ASN A 242 9.51 13.48 11.94
N THR A 243 10.69 13.74 12.51
CA THR A 243 11.65 12.71 12.88
C THR A 243 11.96 12.79 14.38
N VAL A 244 11.73 11.70 15.09
CA VAL A 244 12.08 11.54 16.51
C VAL A 244 13.06 10.38 16.63
N SER A 245 14.25 10.63 17.16
CA SER A 245 15.31 9.62 17.27
C SER A 245 15.62 8.92 15.93
N GLU A 246 15.69 9.71 14.85
CA GLU A 246 15.98 9.24 13.47
C GLU A 246 14.91 8.34 12.84
N GLU A 247 13.76 8.15 13.49
CA GLU A 247 12.59 7.47 12.94
C GLU A 247 11.43 8.45 12.68
N PRO A 248 10.58 8.18 11.67
CA PRO A 248 9.43 9.04 11.41
C PRO A 248 8.39 8.93 12.52
N SER A 249 7.74 10.04 12.85
CA SER A 249 6.65 10.08 13.82
C SER A 249 5.33 10.49 13.17
N GLU A 250 4.94 11.77 13.26
CA GLU A 250 3.70 12.32 12.72
C GLU A 250 3.95 13.15 11.45
N VAL A 251 2.95 13.24 10.59
CA VAL A 251 2.97 14.18 9.46
C VAL A 251 2.84 15.60 10.00
N ILE A 252 3.81 16.47 9.69
CA ILE A 252 3.79 17.88 10.11
C ILE A 252 3.63 18.86 8.94
N THR A 253 3.91 18.41 7.72
CA THR A 253 3.77 19.22 6.50
C THR A 253 3.07 18.42 5.41
N SER A 254 2.13 19.05 4.70
CA SER A 254 1.42 18.44 3.57
C SER A 254 1.33 19.38 2.37
N PHE A 255 1.61 18.87 1.18
CA PHE A 255 1.41 19.58 -0.08
C PHE A 255 0.32 18.94 -0.91
N ILE A 256 -0.71 19.74 -1.23
CA ILE A 256 -1.73 19.37 -2.20
C ILE A 256 -1.12 19.46 -3.61
N PRO A 257 -1.28 18.43 -4.47
CA PRO A 257 -0.88 18.50 -5.87
C PRO A 257 -1.45 19.74 -6.55
N LYS A 258 -0.63 20.45 -7.31
CA LYS A 258 -1.08 21.64 -8.06
C LYS A 258 -0.52 21.57 -9.47
N TRP A 259 -1.39 21.79 -10.46
CA TRP A 259 -1.00 21.86 -11.86
C TRP A 259 0.23 22.75 -12.06
N ASN A 260 1.22 22.26 -12.81
CA ASN A 260 2.45 22.98 -13.15
C ASN A 260 3.32 23.34 -11.93
N ASN A 261 3.15 22.70 -10.77
CA ASN A 261 4.08 22.84 -9.65
C ASN A 261 5.14 21.74 -9.69
N LEU A 262 6.41 22.13 -9.52
CA LEU A 262 7.50 21.20 -9.24
C LEU A 262 7.88 21.31 -7.77
N ILE A 263 7.92 20.18 -7.07
CA ILE A 263 8.46 20.07 -5.71
C ILE A 263 9.75 19.26 -5.78
N PHE A 264 10.78 19.66 -5.06
CA PHE A 264 12.01 18.87 -4.89
C PHE A 264 12.54 18.96 -3.47
N PHE A 265 13.27 17.94 -3.03
CA PHE A 265 13.89 17.89 -1.71
C PHE A 265 15.16 17.04 -1.75
N GLU A 266 16.06 17.28 -0.79
CA GLU A 266 17.25 16.44 -0.61
C GLU A 266 16.86 15.07 -0.04
N VAL A 267 17.32 14.01 -0.71
CA VAL A 267 17.25 12.64 -0.18
C VAL A 267 18.23 12.56 0.98
N SER A 268 17.77 12.08 2.13
CA SER A 268 18.57 11.93 3.34
C SER A 268 17.98 10.84 4.24
N PRO A 269 18.72 10.35 5.25
CA PRO A 269 18.21 9.38 6.23
C PRO A 269 16.97 9.82 7.02
N VAL A 270 16.52 11.07 6.86
CA VAL A 270 15.38 11.66 7.58
C VAL A 270 14.35 12.31 6.64
N SER A 271 14.48 12.12 5.31
CA SER A 271 13.54 12.69 4.32
C SER A 271 12.26 11.87 4.18
N TYR A 272 11.68 11.46 5.31
CA TYR A 272 10.51 10.59 5.36
C TYR A 272 9.27 11.30 4.82
N HIS A 273 8.63 10.68 3.82
CA HIS A 273 7.46 11.21 3.16
C HIS A 273 6.55 10.09 2.63
N GLN A 274 5.33 10.46 2.22
CA GLN A 274 4.37 9.56 1.60
C GLN A 274 3.52 10.31 0.56
N VAL A 275 2.89 9.55 -0.34
CA VAL A 275 1.71 10.02 -1.10
C VAL A 275 0.48 9.47 -0.40
N SER A 276 -0.27 10.36 0.26
CA SER A 276 -1.51 9.97 0.94
C SER A 276 -2.52 9.39 -0.06
N GLU A 277 -3.39 8.52 0.45
CA GLU A 277 -4.39 7.85 -0.37
C GLU A 277 -5.20 8.83 -1.24
N VAL A 278 -5.43 8.48 -2.50
CA VAL A 278 -6.35 9.21 -3.37
C VAL A 278 -7.78 8.80 -3.06
N LEU A 279 -8.57 9.77 -2.61
CA LEU A 279 -9.96 9.60 -2.16
C LEU A 279 -10.99 9.99 -3.23
N GLY A 280 -10.56 10.67 -4.30
CA GLY A 280 -11.42 11.10 -5.39
C GLY A 280 -11.38 10.16 -6.60
N PHE A 281 -12.46 10.13 -7.38
CA PHE A 281 -12.52 9.46 -8.69
C PHE A 281 -11.88 10.31 -9.80
N LYS A 282 -10.68 10.84 -9.54
CA LYS A 282 -9.82 11.56 -10.48
C LYS A 282 -8.44 10.90 -10.52
N THR A 283 -7.69 11.12 -11.60
CA THR A 283 -6.32 10.62 -11.72
C THR A 283 -5.32 11.71 -11.34
N ARG A 284 -4.54 11.48 -10.29
CA ARG A 284 -3.37 12.28 -9.95
C ARG A 284 -2.21 11.84 -10.82
N THR A 285 -1.90 12.64 -11.84
CA THR A 285 -0.75 12.45 -12.73
C THR A 285 0.42 13.33 -12.28
N SER A 286 1.59 12.73 -12.14
CA SER A 286 2.86 13.43 -11.93
C SER A 286 3.99 12.81 -12.74
N ILE A 287 5.00 13.62 -13.06
CA ILE A 287 6.31 13.15 -13.51
C ILE A 287 7.24 13.24 -12.31
N SER A 288 7.91 12.15 -11.97
CA SER A 288 8.76 12.07 -10.79
C SER A 288 10.08 11.37 -11.11
N GLY A 289 11.08 11.61 -10.28
CA GLY A 289 12.36 10.90 -10.35
C GLY A 289 13.42 11.53 -9.46
N TRP A 290 14.67 11.21 -9.76
CA TRP A 290 15.81 11.62 -8.95
C TRP A 290 16.94 12.18 -9.79
N PHE A 291 17.62 13.20 -9.25
CA PHE A 291 18.95 13.59 -9.67
C PHE A 291 19.98 12.81 -8.84
N TYR A 292 20.97 12.26 -9.53
CA TYR A 292 21.97 11.41 -8.91
C TYR A 292 23.23 12.19 -8.52
N GLY A 293 24.00 11.68 -7.57
CA GLY A 293 25.24 12.27 -7.05
C GLY A 293 26.02 11.26 -6.20
N PRO A 294 26.96 11.71 -5.35
CA PRO A 294 27.67 10.82 -4.43
C PRO A 294 26.70 10.17 -3.46
N SER A 295 26.86 8.86 -3.26
CA SER A 295 26.05 8.08 -2.31
C SER A 295 26.15 8.62 -0.89
N LEU A 296 25.04 8.53 -0.17
CA LEU A 296 24.96 8.84 1.25
C LEU A 296 25.36 7.63 2.08
N ASN A 297 25.70 7.87 3.35
CA ASN A 297 25.80 6.78 4.31
C ASN A 297 24.39 6.30 4.62
N PRO A 298 24.15 4.98 4.63
CA PRO A 298 22.82 4.48 4.90
C PRO A 298 22.31 4.85 6.29
N ALA A 299 20.99 5.02 6.43
CA ALA A 299 20.34 5.17 7.72
C ALA A 299 20.61 3.94 8.61
N ILE A 300 20.90 4.16 9.90
CA ILE A 300 21.01 3.07 10.88
C ILE A 300 19.66 2.94 11.58
N HIS A 301 18.90 1.92 11.24
CA HIS A 301 17.63 1.66 11.89
C HIS A 301 17.82 0.88 13.20
N PRO A 302 17.14 1.28 14.30
CA PRO A 302 17.10 0.50 15.53
C PRO A 302 16.66 -0.94 15.29
N ILE A 303 17.31 -1.88 15.95
CA ILE A 303 16.92 -3.30 15.93
C ILE A 303 15.74 -3.47 16.90
N GLU A 304 14.62 -3.97 16.40
CA GLU A 304 13.44 -4.29 17.19
C GLU A 304 13.38 -5.80 17.45
N GLU A 305 13.64 -6.20 18.69
CA GLU A 305 13.56 -7.61 19.09
C GLU A 305 12.11 -8.00 19.42
N VAL A 306 11.66 -9.12 18.84
CA VAL A 306 10.39 -9.73 19.23
C VAL A 306 10.54 -10.35 20.62
N LEU A 307 9.78 -9.84 21.58
CA LEU A 307 9.81 -10.30 22.97
C LEU A 307 8.96 -11.56 23.14
N PHE A 308 9.62 -12.71 23.03
CA PHE A 308 9.06 -14.02 23.31
C PHE A 308 8.94 -14.28 24.81
N LYS A 309 7.81 -14.88 25.24
CA LYS A 309 7.54 -15.26 26.63
C LYS A 309 7.26 -16.77 26.72
N SER A 310 7.55 -17.36 27.87
CA SER A 310 7.02 -18.69 28.19
C SER A 310 5.49 -18.66 28.20
N PRO A 311 4.81 -19.75 27.83
CA PRO A 311 3.36 -19.81 27.91
C PRO A 311 2.89 -19.63 29.35
N ALA A 312 1.69 -19.08 29.49
CA ALA A 312 1.03 -18.96 30.78
C ALA A 312 0.48 -20.32 31.22
N PRO A 313 0.45 -20.59 32.54
CA PRO A 313 -0.31 -21.72 33.07
C PRO A 313 -1.78 -21.65 32.63
N ASP A 314 -2.41 -22.80 32.50
CA ASP A 314 -3.81 -22.87 32.08
C ASP A 314 -4.73 -22.16 33.07
N THR A 315 -5.33 -21.06 32.62
CA THR A 315 -6.36 -20.30 33.37
C THR A 315 -7.76 -20.48 32.79
N VAL A 316 -7.87 -21.12 31.62
CA VAL A 316 -9.12 -21.32 30.87
C VAL A 316 -9.27 -22.79 30.45
N ASP A 317 -10.51 -23.30 30.45
CA ASP A 317 -10.81 -24.64 29.93
C ASP A 317 -10.99 -24.57 28.41
N LEU A 318 -10.10 -25.23 27.65
CA LEU A 318 -10.15 -25.31 26.19
C LEU A 318 -11.53 -25.76 25.68
N LYS A 319 -12.22 -26.65 26.39
CA LYS A 319 -13.52 -27.20 25.98
C LYS A 319 -14.66 -26.20 26.05
N LEU A 320 -14.46 -25.06 26.71
CA LEU A 320 -15.42 -23.96 26.74
C LEU A 320 -15.16 -22.93 25.65
N TRP A 321 -13.99 -22.99 25.00
CA TRP A 321 -13.51 -21.98 24.07
C TRP A 321 -13.39 -22.49 22.64
N ILE A 322 -12.80 -23.66 22.45
CA ILE A 322 -12.50 -24.21 21.13
C ILE A 322 -13.68 -25.07 20.68
N ASN A 323 -14.02 -24.98 19.39
CA ASN A 323 -14.99 -25.85 18.75
C ASN A 323 -14.61 -27.33 18.98
N PRO A 324 -15.49 -28.16 19.59
CA PRO A 324 -15.16 -29.52 20.00
C PRO A 324 -14.64 -30.42 18.87
N THR A 325 -14.94 -30.08 17.62
CA THR A 325 -14.44 -30.76 16.41
C THR A 325 -12.91 -30.73 16.36
N TYR A 326 -12.29 -29.57 16.65
CA TYR A 326 -10.84 -29.39 16.62
C TYR A 326 -10.10 -30.01 17.82
N LEU A 327 -10.86 -30.49 18.81
CA LEU A 327 -10.33 -31.24 19.96
C LEU A 327 -10.40 -32.76 19.76
N GLN A 328 -11.03 -33.25 18.68
CA GLN A 328 -11.10 -34.69 18.41
C GLN A 328 -9.78 -35.21 17.81
N PRO A 329 -9.18 -36.30 18.35
CA PRO A 329 -7.91 -36.83 17.87
C PRO A 329 -7.92 -37.15 16.36
N GLU A 330 -9.00 -37.72 15.84
CA GLU A 330 -9.12 -38.09 14.44
C GLU A 330 -9.10 -36.85 13.51
N THR A 331 -9.72 -35.76 13.96
CA THR A 331 -9.73 -34.48 13.22
C THR A 331 -8.35 -33.83 13.25
N GLN A 332 -7.67 -33.86 14.39
CA GLN A 332 -6.31 -33.30 14.53
C GLN A 332 -5.31 -34.02 13.61
N VAL A 333 -5.43 -35.34 13.46
CA VAL A 333 -4.59 -36.12 12.52
C VAL A 333 -4.81 -35.67 11.07
N TYR A 334 -6.06 -35.47 10.66
CA TYR A 334 -6.38 -35.00 9.31
C TYR A 334 -5.85 -33.59 9.05
N ILE A 335 -6.06 -32.67 10.01
CA ILE A 335 -5.55 -31.30 9.93
C ILE A 335 -4.03 -31.30 9.82
N ARG A 336 -3.35 -32.12 10.64
CA ARG A 336 -1.89 -32.25 10.57
C ARG A 336 -1.39 -32.69 9.21
N GLN A 337 -2.04 -33.69 8.60
CA GLN A 337 -1.66 -34.13 7.27
C GLN A 337 -1.76 -33.00 6.24
N SER A 338 -2.86 -32.24 6.27
CA SER A 338 -3.04 -31.08 5.39
C SER A 338 -1.99 -29.99 5.64
N PHE A 339 -1.68 -29.72 6.92
CA PHE A 339 -0.70 -28.73 7.31
C PHE A 339 0.73 -29.15 6.93
N GLU A 340 1.11 -30.41 7.09
CA GLU A 340 2.42 -30.93 6.68
C GLU A 340 2.64 -30.84 5.15
N GLU A 341 1.57 -30.92 4.35
CA GLU A 341 1.63 -30.80 2.90
C GLU A 341 1.78 -29.36 2.40
N SER A 342 1.14 -28.40 3.07
CA SER A 342 1.00 -27.01 2.58
C SER A 342 1.67 -25.96 3.45
N SER A 343 2.09 -26.31 4.68
CA SER A 343 2.60 -25.41 5.73
C SER A 343 1.64 -24.28 6.13
N GLU A 344 0.37 -24.42 5.78
CA GLU A 344 -0.70 -23.48 6.12
C GLU A 344 -2.01 -24.23 6.35
N ILE A 345 -2.90 -23.69 7.18
CA ILE A 345 -4.30 -24.12 7.21
C ILE A 345 -5.19 -23.03 7.78
N GLU A 346 -6.44 -23.00 7.32
CA GLU A 346 -7.47 -22.12 7.85
C GLU A 346 -8.63 -22.93 8.48
N LEU A 347 -8.90 -22.69 9.76
CA LEU A 347 -9.89 -23.42 10.56
C LEU A 347 -11.09 -22.52 10.87
N MET A 348 -12.21 -22.76 10.19
CA MET A 348 -13.44 -21.98 10.32
C MET A 348 -14.19 -22.29 11.63
N ASP A 349 -14.91 -21.30 12.15
CA ASP A 349 -15.68 -21.43 13.40
C ASP A 349 -14.83 -22.01 14.54
N PHE A 350 -13.60 -21.50 14.69
CA PHE A 350 -12.59 -22.07 15.58
C PHE A 350 -12.98 -21.94 17.06
N LEU A 351 -13.42 -20.75 17.46
CA LEU A 351 -13.98 -20.55 18.79
C LEU A 351 -15.46 -20.94 18.80
N GLN A 352 -15.94 -21.41 19.95
CA GLN A 352 -17.37 -21.61 20.17
C GLN A 352 -18.10 -20.28 20.01
N PHE A 353 -19.23 -20.32 19.30
CA PHE A 353 -19.96 -19.15 18.85
C PHE A 353 -20.26 -18.17 20.00
N GLU A 354 -20.72 -18.69 21.15
CA GLU A 354 -21.06 -17.86 22.31
C GLU A 354 -19.84 -17.10 22.84
N ARG A 355 -18.67 -17.75 22.92
CA ARG A 355 -17.42 -17.10 23.37
C ARG A 355 -16.92 -16.10 22.34
N TYR A 356 -16.98 -16.44 21.07
CA TYR A 356 -16.62 -15.54 19.98
C TYR A 356 -17.45 -14.25 20.03
N GLU A 357 -18.78 -14.37 20.19
CA GLU A 357 -19.68 -13.21 20.31
C GLU A 357 -19.42 -12.39 21.57
N GLU A 358 -19.16 -13.03 22.73
CA GLU A 358 -18.81 -12.31 23.96
C GLU A 358 -17.52 -11.47 23.78
N VAL A 359 -16.49 -12.02 23.11
CA VAL A 359 -15.26 -11.29 22.79
C VAL A 359 -15.53 -10.15 21.80
N CYS A 360 -16.29 -10.41 20.72
CA CYS A 360 -16.67 -9.39 19.75
C CYS A 360 -17.37 -8.19 20.39
N ASN A 361 -18.37 -8.47 21.25
CA ASN A 361 -19.11 -7.46 22.01
C ASN A 361 -18.21 -6.67 22.97
N ALA A 362 -17.26 -7.34 23.63
CA ALA A 362 -16.32 -6.69 24.53
C ALA A 362 -15.33 -5.78 23.77
N LEU A 363 -14.81 -6.23 22.63
CA LEU A 363 -13.88 -5.47 21.78
C LEU A 363 -14.55 -4.29 21.06
N ALA A 364 -15.86 -4.37 20.79
CA ALA A 364 -16.64 -3.27 20.22
C ALA A 364 -16.91 -2.13 21.24
N SER A 365 -16.57 -2.32 22.52
CA SER A 365 -16.78 -1.33 23.57
C SER A 365 -15.82 -0.16 23.45
N ASN A 366 -16.34 1.06 23.61
CA ASN A 366 -15.54 2.29 23.68
C ASN A 366 -14.63 2.37 24.94
N HIS A 367 -14.72 1.40 25.85
CA HIS A 367 -13.87 1.33 27.06
C HIS A 367 -12.50 0.69 26.80
N ILE A 368 -12.29 0.07 25.64
CA ILE A 368 -10.99 -0.51 25.28
C ILE A 368 -10.02 0.62 24.92
N LYS A 369 -8.87 0.64 25.61
CA LYS A 369 -7.80 1.60 25.36
C LYS A 369 -6.84 1.01 24.32
N TRP A 370 -6.98 1.49 23.09
CA TRP A 370 -6.11 1.17 21.97
C TRP A 370 -4.91 2.12 21.94
N GLN A 371 -3.71 1.59 21.72
CA GLN A 371 -2.49 2.40 21.61
C GLN A 371 -1.90 2.26 20.21
N HIS A 372 -1.56 3.38 19.58
CA HIS A 372 -0.89 3.37 18.29
C HIS A 372 0.48 2.70 18.35
N LYS A 373 0.73 1.84 17.36
CA LYS A 373 2.00 1.17 17.14
C LYS A 373 2.65 1.67 15.85
N GLY A 374 3.91 2.10 15.95
CA GLY A 374 4.74 2.59 14.86
C GLY A 374 6.13 1.91 14.81
N PRO A 375 7.14 2.54 14.18
CA PRO A 375 7.06 3.78 13.40
C PRO A 375 6.39 3.58 12.02
N PRO A 376 5.94 4.65 11.33
CA PRO A 376 5.24 4.57 10.04
C PRO A 376 6.00 3.87 8.90
N THR A 377 7.32 3.77 8.97
CA THR A 377 8.15 3.01 8.00
C THR A 377 8.07 1.51 8.18
N ARG A 378 7.48 1.02 9.28
CA ARG A 378 7.31 -0.42 9.55
C ARG A 378 5.84 -0.79 9.71
N ARG A 379 5.07 0.06 10.38
CA ARG A 379 3.69 -0.24 10.73
C ARG A 379 2.92 0.98 11.16
N LYS A 380 1.60 0.89 11.01
CA LYS A 380 0.64 1.80 11.60
C LYS A 380 -0.61 1.01 11.92
N PHE A 381 -0.79 0.66 13.18
CA PHE A 381 -2.02 0.06 13.69
C PHE A 381 -2.21 0.41 15.16
N GLU A 382 -3.22 -0.18 15.80
CA GLU A 382 -3.44 -0.04 17.23
C GLU A 382 -3.40 -1.40 17.93
N GLU A 383 -2.84 -1.45 19.13
CA GLU A 383 -2.80 -2.65 19.96
C GLU A 383 -3.19 -2.37 21.41
N ILE A 384 -3.61 -3.42 22.12
CA ILE A 384 -3.79 -3.38 23.57
C ILE A 384 -2.43 -3.64 24.24
N VAL A 385 -1.93 -2.67 24.99
CA VAL A 385 -0.64 -2.81 25.70
C VAL A 385 -0.79 -3.31 27.14
N ASN A 386 -1.88 -2.93 27.82
CA ASN A 386 -2.18 -3.43 29.17
C ASN A 386 -3.39 -4.36 29.17
N MET A 387 -3.13 -5.66 29.05
CA MET A 387 -4.17 -6.68 29.10
C MET A 387 -4.88 -6.73 30.46
N GLU A 388 -4.19 -6.46 31.58
CA GLU A 388 -4.78 -6.58 32.93
C GLU A 388 -5.98 -5.65 33.17
N GLU A 389 -6.08 -4.54 32.44
CA GLU A 389 -7.20 -3.59 32.52
C GLU A 389 -8.40 -3.96 31.62
N MET A 390 -8.29 -5.02 30.81
CA MET A 390 -9.31 -5.40 29.83
C MET A 390 -10.44 -6.25 30.44
N PRO A 391 -11.62 -6.29 29.80
CA PRO A 391 -12.71 -7.18 30.22
C PRO A 391 -12.23 -8.64 30.35
N ALA A 392 -12.75 -9.34 31.36
CA ALA A 392 -12.34 -10.71 31.68
C ALA A 392 -12.36 -11.64 30.46
N ILE A 393 -13.40 -11.57 29.63
CA ILE A 393 -13.53 -12.39 28.42
C ILE A 393 -12.40 -12.14 27.40
N VAL A 394 -11.94 -10.90 27.24
CA VAL A 394 -10.82 -10.55 26.34
C VAL A 394 -9.51 -11.08 26.90
N ASN A 395 -9.32 -10.99 28.22
CA ASN A 395 -8.17 -11.55 28.92
C ASN A 395 -8.11 -13.07 28.86
N GLU A 396 -9.25 -13.75 29.02
CA GLU A 396 -9.38 -15.20 28.88
C GLU A 396 -9.05 -15.64 27.46
N CYS A 397 -9.57 -14.95 26.44
CA CYS A 397 -9.25 -15.20 25.04
C CYS A 397 -7.76 -14.98 24.74
N TYR A 398 -7.16 -13.91 25.25
CA TYR A 398 -5.73 -13.67 25.08
C TYR A 398 -4.87 -14.73 25.78
N SER A 399 -5.29 -15.16 26.97
CA SER A 399 -4.62 -16.21 27.76
C SER A 399 -4.70 -17.57 27.07
N LEU A 400 -5.83 -17.89 26.43
CA LEU A 400 -6.01 -19.10 25.63
C LEU A 400 -4.87 -19.28 24.61
N PHE A 401 -4.62 -18.26 23.78
CA PHE A 401 -3.60 -18.30 22.73
C PHE A 401 -2.16 -18.37 23.27
N SER A 402 -1.97 -18.12 24.56
CA SER A 402 -0.66 -18.18 25.20
C SER A 402 -0.56 -19.30 26.24
N SER A 403 -1.53 -20.21 26.30
CA SER A 403 -1.64 -21.26 27.33
C SER A 403 -0.90 -22.55 26.97
N GLU A 404 -0.40 -23.28 27.97
CA GLU A 404 0.28 -24.58 27.78
C GLU A 404 -0.62 -25.57 27.03
N SER A 405 -1.88 -25.71 27.45
CA SER A 405 -2.83 -26.61 26.80
C SER A 405 -3.08 -26.24 25.32
N PHE A 406 -3.07 -24.95 24.96
CA PHE A 406 -3.23 -24.54 23.57
C PHE A 406 -2.01 -24.87 22.72
N LEU A 407 -0.80 -24.73 23.25
CA LEU A 407 0.43 -25.16 22.57
C LEU A 407 0.41 -26.67 22.27
N LEU A 408 -0.17 -27.49 23.16
CA LEU A 408 -0.36 -28.92 22.88
C LEU A 408 -1.33 -29.15 21.73
N VAL A 409 -2.44 -28.39 21.67
CA VAL A 409 -3.37 -28.44 20.53
C VAL A 409 -2.67 -28.04 19.24
N LEU A 410 -1.91 -26.94 19.22
CA LEU A 410 -1.15 -26.51 18.04
C LEU A 410 -0.11 -27.54 17.61
N SER A 411 0.61 -28.14 18.56
CA SER A 411 1.53 -29.25 18.27
C SER A 411 0.78 -30.41 17.61
N ASN A 412 -0.44 -30.70 18.09
CA ASN A 412 -1.25 -31.76 17.53
C ASN A 412 -1.77 -31.46 16.13
N LEU A 413 -2.11 -30.21 15.85
CA LEU A 413 -2.63 -29.75 14.56
C LEU A 413 -1.54 -29.56 13.50
N THR A 414 -0.31 -29.26 13.89
CA THR A 414 0.76 -28.84 12.94
C THR A 414 1.91 -29.85 12.84
N GLY A 415 2.07 -30.74 13.83
CA GLY A 415 3.23 -31.63 13.92
C GLY A 415 4.49 -30.96 14.49
N LEU A 416 4.43 -29.65 14.75
CA LEU A 416 5.51 -28.90 15.40
C LEU A 416 5.64 -29.28 16.87
N ARG A 417 6.83 -29.08 17.43
CA ARG A 417 7.18 -29.48 18.79
C ARG A 417 7.05 -28.31 19.75
N LEU A 418 5.82 -27.84 19.95
CA LEU A 418 5.55 -26.66 20.78
C LEU A 418 5.37 -27.00 22.27
N HIS A 419 5.01 -28.25 22.60
CA HIS A 419 4.72 -28.69 23.96
C HIS A 419 5.48 -29.98 24.32
N PRO A 420 6.05 -30.15 25.53
CA PRO A 420 6.82 -31.35 25.91
C PRO A 420 6.05 -32.66 25.70
N ASP A 421 4.76 -32.69 26.03
CA ASP A 421 3.93 -33.91 25.92
C ASP A 421 3.60 -34.31 24.46
N CYS A 422 3.99 -33.53 23.45
CA CYS A 422 3.75 -33.92 22.06
C CYS A 422 4.71 -35.03 21.58
N THR A 423 5.85 -35.24 22.24
CA THR A 423 6.79 -36.33 21.93
C THR A 423 7.47 -36.89 23.19
N ASN A 424 7.97 -38.12 23.13
CA ASN A 424 8.70 -38.75 24.26
C ASN A 424 10.16 -38.25 24.44
N ASN A 425 10.57 -37.19 23.74
CA ASN A 425 11.93 -36.67 23.79
C ASN A 425 11.95 -35.37 24.60
N GLY A 426 13.02 -35.09 25.33
CA GLY A 426 13.17 -33.97 26.28
C GLY A 426 13.16 -32.56 25.65
N ILE A 427 12.09 -32.25 24.93
CA ILE A 427 11.80 -31.00 24.24
C ILE A 427 11.37 -29.96 25.27
N LYS A 428 11.79 -28.71 25.07
CA LYS A 428 11.36 -27.59 25.89
C LYS A 428 10.06 -27.02 25.36
N MET A 429 9.25 -26.49 26.27
CA MET A 429 8.08 -25.71 25.90
C MET A 429 8.47 -24.54 24.98
N ALA A 430 7.73 -24.36 23.89
CA ALA A 430 7.90 -23.24 22.97
C ALA A 430 7.68 -21.90 23.67
N GLU A 431 8.13 -20.83 23.03
CA GLU A 431 7.78 -19.48 23.44
C GLU A 431 6.74 -18.87 22.52
N VAL A 432 5.99 -17.92 23.06
CA VAL A 432 4.89 -17.24 22.39
C VAL A 432 5.04 -15.73 22.52
N ASN A 433 4.72 -15.01 21.43
CA ASN A 433 4.41 -13.59 21.45
C ASN A 433 2.99 -13.42 20.91
N SER A 434 2.10 -12.79 21.67
CA SER A 434 0.70 -12.58 21.28
C SER A 434 0.36 -11.11 21.37
N CYS A 435 -0.46 -10.62 20.45
CA CYS A 435 -0.96 -9.24 20.46
C CYS A 435 -2.43 -9.21 20.06
N MET A 436 -3.21 -8.34 20.72
CA MET A 436 -4.59 -8.03 20.32
C MET A 436 -4.55 -6.69 19.57
N ARG A 437 -4.91 -6.69 18.30
CA ARG A 437 -4.76 -5.55 17.40
C ARG A 437 -6.11 -5.05 16.91
N GLN A 438 -6.17 -3.77 16.55
CA GLN A 438 -7.29 -3.15 15.86
C GLN A 438 -6.80 -2.60 14.52
N TRP A 439 -7.59 -2.90 13.49
CA TRP A 439 -7.36 -2.56 12.10
C TRP A 439 -8.43 -1.60 11.61
N SER A 440 -8.01 -0.46 11.06
CA SER A 440 -8.90 0.61 10.59
C SER A 440 -8.37 1.18 9.27
N PRO A 441 -9.18 1.96 8.51
CA PRO A 441 -8.71 2.59 7.29
C PRO A 441 -7.49 3.47 7.56
N GLY A 442 -6.45 3.31 6.75
CA GLY A 442 -5.14 3.92 6.94
C GLY A 442 -4.11 3.06 7.67
N PHE A 443 -4.46 1.87 8.15
CA PHE A 443 -3.54 0.98 8.88
C PHE A 443 -2.87 -0.05 7.97
N TYR A 444 -1.66 -0.47 8.34
CA TYR A 444 -0.80 -1.37 7.55
C TYR A 444 0.39 -1.90 8.36
N THR A 445 1.10 -2.89 7.81
CA THR A 445 2.52 -3.16 8.10
C THR A 445 3.33 -3.23 6.80
N LEU A 446 4.64 -3.02 6.91
CA LEU A 446 5.59 -3.00 5.79
C LEU A 446 6.71 -4.01 6.04
N LEU A 447 7.26 -4.52 4.95
CA LEU A 447 8.46 -5.33 4.96
C LEU A 447 9.70 -4.43 5.09
N HIS A 448 10.66 -4.90 5.88
CA HIS A 448 11.97 -4.29 6.07
C HIS A 448 12.99 -5.39 6.37
N ASP A 449 14.28 -5.04 6.44
CA ASP A 449 15.37 -6.02 6.61
C ASP A 449 15.19 -6.93 7.84
N GLN A 450 14.57 -6.41 8.91
CA GLN A 450 14.32 -7.14 10.15
C GLN A 450 12.97 -7.91 10.15
N SER A 451 12.21 -7.91 9.05
CA SER A 451 10.96 -8.68 8.94
C SER A 451 11.21 -10.19 8.80
N PHE A 452 12.41 -10.58 8.37
CA PHE A 452 12.84 -11.97 8.24
C PHE A 452 13.53 -12.42 9.52
N MET A 453 12.87 -13.29 10.29
CA MET A 453 13.42 -13.78 11.56
C MET A 453 14.56 -14.77 11.30
N GLU A 454 15.51 -14.86 12.24
CA GLU A 454 16.64 -15.81 12.14
C GLU A 454 16.25 -17.27 12.43
N TYR A 455 14.96 -17.54 12.62
CA TYR A 455 14.42 -18.84 12.99
C TYR A 455 13.00 -19.00 12.47
N ALA A 456 12.59 -20.24 12.23
CA ALA A 456 11.23 -20.56 11.84
C ALA A 456 10.22 -20.33 12.97
N THR A 457 9.00 -19.94 12.60
CA THR A 457 7.91 -19.68 13.54
C THR A 457 6.57 -20.15 12.98
N LEU A 458 5.62 -20.42 13.88
CA LEU A 458 4.23 -20.61 13.53
C LEU A 458 3.45 -19.32 13.82
N ASN A 459 2.84 -18.72 12.80
CA ASN A 459 1.90 -17.63 12.95
C ASN A 459 0.49 -18.17 13.14
N ALA A 460 -0.25 -17.61 14.09
CA ALA A 460 -1.67 -17.89 14.31
C ALA A 460 -2.46 -16.58 14.37
N GLY A 461 -3.45 -16.40 13.49
CA GLY A 461 -4.30 -15.22 13.45
C GLY A 461 -5.77 -15.57 13.53
N LEU A 462 -6.55 -14.85 14.36
CA LEU A 462 -8.01 -14.98 14.42
C LEU A 462 -8.68 -13.61 14.49
N CYS A 463 -9.62 -13.34 13.58
CA CYS A 463 -10.29 -12.06 13.45
C CYS A 463 -11.65 -11.98 14.18
N PHE A 464 -11.91 -10.82 14.77
CA PHE A 464 -13.14 -10.42 15.47
C PHE A 464 -13.79 -9.22 14.76
N ASN A 465 -15.12 -9.10 14.86
CA ASN A 465 -15.88 -7.96 14.30
C ASN A 465 -15.58 -7.68 12.82
N CYS A 466 -15.39 -8.74 12.02
CA CYS A 466 -15.01 -8.65 10.62
C CYS A 466 -16.10 -9.23 9.69
N PRO A 467 -17.35 -8.73 9.70
CA PRO A 467 -18.40 -9.28 8.86
C PRO A 467 -18.16 -8.89 7.39
N GLU A 468 -18.09 -9.90 6.51
CA GLU A 468 -18.04 -9.73 5.05
C GLU A 468 -16.91 -8.78 4.60
N TRP A 469 -15.66 -8.96 5.04
CA TRP A 469 -14.57 -8.09 4.58
C TRP A 469 -14.24 -8.33 3.11
N GLU A 470 -14.17 -7.26 2.31
CA GLU A 470 -13.86 -7.34 0.88
C GLU A 470 -12.37 -7.20 0.63
N VAL A 471 -11.84 -8.02 -0.28
CA VAL A 471 -10.41 -8.05 -0.62
C VAL A 471 -9.93 -6.69 -1.14
N GLU A 472 -10.80 -5.96 -1.82
CA GLU A 472 -10.55 -4.62 -2.35
C GLU A 472 -10.31 -3.57 -1.25
N CYS A 473 -10.71 -3.84 0.00
CA CYS A 473 -10.46 -2.93 1.12
C CYS A 473 -9.02 -3.02 1.65
N GLY A 474 -8.25 -4.04 1.27
CA GLY A 474 -6.94 -4.35 1.88
C GLY A 474 -7.11 -5.10 3.21
N GLY A 475 -6.14 -4.97 4.13
CA GLY A 475 -6.19 -5.61 5.45
C GLY A 475 -5.90 -7.11 5.49
N TYR A 476 -5.72 -7.75 4.33
CA TYR A 476 -5.25 -9.14 4.25
C TYR A 476 -3.77 -9.23 4.64
N THR A 477 -3.39 -10.39 5.19
CA THR A 477 -2.00 -10.74 5.46
C THR A 477 -1.41 -11.42 4.23
N SER A 478 -0.31 -10.90 3.72
CA SER A 478 0.44 -11.43 2.58
C SER A 478 1.75 -12.01 3.07
N TYR A 479 2.06 -13.23 2.68
CA TYR A 479 3.32 -13.91 2.97
C TYR A 479 4.19 -13.93 1.72
N VAL A 480 5.45 -13.59 1.87
CA VAL A 480 6.41 -13.44 0.77
C VAL A 480 7.75 -14.10 1.09
N ALA A 481 8.41 -14.62 0.06
CA ALA A 481 9.79 -15.08 0.17
C ALA A 481 10.78 -13.91 0.04
N LYS A 482 11.95 -14.03 0.66
CA LYS A 482 13.00 -13.00 0.65
C LYS A 482 13.58 -12.74 -0.74
N GLU A 483 13.80 -13.80 -1.51
CA GLU A 483 14.42 -13.72 -2.84
C GLU A 483 13.40 -13.59 -3.99
N GLU A 484 12.12 -13.79 -3.70
CA GLU A 484 11.05 -13.76 -4.70
C GLU A 484 10.14 -12.55 -4.50
N LYS A 485 9.68 -11.96 -5.60
CA LYS A 485 8.75 -10.81 -5.55
C LYS A 485 7.28 -11.24 -5.54
N GLU A 486 7.02 -12.54 -5.52
CA GLU A 486 5.67 -13.09 -5.63
C GLU A 486 5.08 -13.41 -4.25
N GLU A 487 3.78 -13.18 -4.12
CA GLU A 487 2.98 -13.54 -2.95
C GLU A 487 2.87 -15.07 -2.88
N LEU A 488 3.40 -15.66 -1.80
CA LEU A 488 3.34 -17.11 -1.56
C LEU A 488 1.95 -17.53 -1.09
N LEU A 489 1.39 -16.76 -0.16
CA LEU A 489 0.11 -17.01 0.47
C LEU A 489 -0.56 -15.70 0.85
N ARG A 490 -1.88 -15.66 0.70
CA ARG A 490 -2.74 -14.60 1.22
C ARG A 490 -3.73 -15.17 2.23
N VAL A 491 -3.86 -14.50 3.37
CA VAL A 491 -4.89 -14.77 4.38
C VAL A 491 -5.80 -13.55 4.49
N ASP A 492 -7.04 -13.70 4.05
CA ASP A 492 -8.06 -12.66 4.14
C ASP A 492 -8.70 -12.62 5.54
N PRO A 493 -9.08 -11.44 6.06
CA PRO A 493 -9.79 -11.34 7.33
C PRO A 493 -11.15 -12.04 7.26
N LYS A 494 -11.34 -13.06 8.10
CA LYS A 494 -12.60 -13.82 8.17
C LYS A 494 -13.07 -13.97 9.62
N PRO A 495 -14.39 -13.85 9.87
CA PRO A 495 -14.92 -13.96 11.22
C PRO A 495 -14.71 -15.38 11.77
N ASN A 496 -14.20 -15.47 13.00
CA ASN A 496 -14.01 -16.72 13.75
C ASN A 496 -13.19 -17.79 12.99
N SER A 497 -12.29 -17.34 12.11
CA SER A 497 -11.39 -18.21 11.35
C SER A 497 -10.00 -18.15 11.96
N LEU A 498 -9.45 -19.29 12.36
CA LEU A 498 -8.06 -19.39 12.81
C LEU A 498 -7.18 -19.77 11.62
N ALA A 499 -6.35 -18.84 11.16
CA ALA A 499 -5.31 -19.11 10.18
C ALA A 499 -4.01 -19.51 10.90
N LEU A 500 -3.42 -20.63 10.50
CA LEU A 500 -2.11 -21.10 10.94
C LEU A 500 -1.17 -21.12 9.74
N VAL A 501 0.01 -20.50 9.86
CA VAL A 501 1.00 -20.47 8.78
C VAL A 501 2.39 -20.68 9.37
N TYR A 502 3.08 -21.72 8.92
CA TYR A 502 4.48 -21.95 9.28
C TYR A 502 5.38 -21.15 8.33
N ILE A 503 6.26 -20.34 8.89
CA ILE A 503 7.20 -19.50 8.14
C ILE A 503 8.63 -19.81 8.54
N THR A 504 9.54 -19.80 7.56
CA THR A 504 10.98 -20.00 7.74
C THR A 504 11.71 -18.66 7.80
N GLU A 505 13.02 -18.70 8.01
CA GLU A 505 13.91 -17.53 7.99
C GLU A 505 13.95 -16.77 6.65
N GLU A 506 13.48 -17.40 5.57
CA GLU A 506 13.39 -16.82 4.23
C GLU A 506 11.99 -16.31 3.88
N THR A 507 11.05 -16.34 4.84
CA THR A 507 9.66 -15.90 4.65
C THR A 507 9.29 -14.82 5.64
N ALA A 508 8.65 -13.76 5.16
CA ALA A 508 8.08 -12.70 6.00
C ALA A 508 6.62 -12.46 5.61
N ASN A 509 5.92 -11.67 6.43
CA ASN A 509 4.56 -11.26 6.11
C ASN A 509 4.34 -9.77 6.38
N PHE A 510 3.33 -9.22 5.71
CA PHE A 510 2.83 -7.89 5.97
C PHE A 510 1.30 -7.86 5.85
N ILE A 511 0.69 -6.85 6.47
CA ILE A 511 -0.75 -6.59 6.38
C ILE A 511 -0.95 -5.42 5.42
N LYS A 512 -1.64 -5.69 4.31
CA LYS A 512 -1.86 -4.71 3.25
C LYS A 512 -2.63 -3.51 3.80
N TYR A 513 -2.22 -2.31 3.37
CA TYR A 513 -2.92 -1.06 3.64
C TYR A 513 -4.43 -1.15 3.50
N ILE A 514 -5.15 -0.80 4.56
CA ILE A 514 -6.61 -0.72 4.55
C ILE A 514 -7.01 0.63 3.95
N ASN A 515 -7.60 0.60 2.77
CA ASN A 515 -7.97 1.81 2.03
C ASN A 515 -9.36 2.33 2.41
N CYS A 516 -9.72 3.49 1.88
CA CYS A 516 -10.93 4.21 2.24
C CYS A 516 -12.23 3.50 1.85
N ARG A 517 -12.22 2.47 0.98
CA ARG A 517 -13.40 1.64 0.68
C ARG A 517 -13.94 0.93 1.91
N ALA A 518 -13.08 0.64 2.89
CA ALA A 518 -13.52 0.10 4.16
C ALA A 518 -14.55 1.01 4.87
N ASN A 519 -14.53 2.34 4.64
CA ASN A 519 -15.53 3.26 5.19
C ASN A 519 -16.94 3.08 4.58
N GLU A 520 -17.07 2.40 3.44
CA GLU A 520 -18.34 2.10 2.80
C GLU A 520 -19.01 0.86 3.42
N ARG A 521 -18.28 0.11 4.26
CA ARG A 521 -18.77 -1.08 4.95
C ARG A 521 -19.59 -0.72 6.20
N SER A 522 -20.43 -1.65 6.64
CA SER A 522 -21.17 -1.54 7.90
C SER A 522 -20.25 -1.50 9.12
N SER A 523 -19.12 -2.23 9.06
CA SER A 523 -18.02 -2.15 10.03
C SER A 523 -16.73 -1.78 9.28
N PRO A 524 -16.22 -0.55 9.42
CA PRO A 524 -15.02 -0.10 8.72
C PRO A 524 -13.71 -0.60 9.35
N ARG A 525 -13.82 -1.34 10.45
CA ARG A 525 -12.70 -1.82 11.26
C ARG A 525 -12.95 -3.24 11.73
N PHE A 526 -11.88 -3.95 12.03
CA PHE A 526 -11.90 -5.26 12.66
C PHE A 526 -10.80 -5.34 13.71
N GLN A 527 -10.88 -6.36 14.56
CA GLN A 527 -9.81 -6.68 15.50
C GLN A 527 -9.27 -8.07 15.18
N ASP A 528 -8.07 -8.36 15.64
CA ASP A 528 -7.56 -9.72 15.65
C ASP A 528 -6.72 -10.01 16.89
N ILE A 529 -6.55 -11.29 17.18
CA ILE A 529 -5.41 -11.77 17.94
C ILE A 529 -4.41 -12.38 16.98
N PHE A 530 -3.15 -11.97 17.08
CA PHE A 530 -2.06 -12.52 16.30
C PHE A 530 -0.95 -13.01 17.23
N SER A 531 -0.62 -14.28 17.10
CA SER A 531 0.35 -14.98 17.92
C SER A 531 1.46 -15.58 17.05
N VAL A 532 2.69 -15.48 17.52
CA VAL A 532 3.88 -16.08 16.91
C VAL A 532 4.45 -17.08 17.90
N TYR A 533 4.61 -18.33 17.48
CA TYR A 533 5.19 -19.41 18.30
C TYR A 533 6.55 -19.83 17.77
N ARG A 534 7.50 -20.02 18.68
CA ARG A 534 8.88 -20.43 18.38
C ARG A 534 9.23 -21.72 19.11
N GLU A 535 9.62 -22.76 18.36
CA GLU A 535 10.18 -23.99 18.92
C GLU A 535 11.46 -23.70 19.69
N LYS A 536 11.68 -24.43 20.80
CA LYS A 536 12.94 -24.40 21.54
C LYS A 536 13.70 -25.70 21.33
N GLU A 537 14.93 -25.57 20.82
CA GLU A 537 15.88 -26.68 20.74
C GLU A 537 16.35 -27.18 22.13
#